data_AF-A0A6J7HNX4-F1
#
_entry.id   AF-A0A6J7HNX4-F1
#
_cell.length_a   1.000
_cell.length_b   1.000
_cell.length_c   1.000
_cell.angle_alpha   90.00
_cell.angle_beta   90.00
_cell.angle_gamma   90.00
#
_symmetry.space_group_name_H-M   'P 1'
#
loop_
_entity.id
_entity.type
_entity.pdbx_description
1 polymer ?
#
loop_
_entity_poly.entity_id
_entity_poly.type
_entity_poly.pdbx_seq_one_letter_code
_entity_poly.pdbx_strand_id
1 'polypeptide(L)'
;MTTEAVAAPTRTRTPGAKWRSFLAAFLVIVAFILTPVGIVGYWAKQTLTDTQQYIDTVGPIGEDPATKAALADFITQKIDENVNPEKLVNEIFGDLIVKYPRLEMLVPVISGAIDSVVANAVNGVIQSEQFDKLWRAVNLTAQQAFLKILEGDSTGPIQMQGDQVVLNVQVILDAVKQALNDRGWGFVANFVPDSNATIVILNAPQLAQVQTIYDITAPVMQWLLFVVIALFVLAAVLSRRRQRMVVWIGALLVFWSALISVALAIGENVFVDQLAGTPFGPASSMFYTTLVAYLSNSVWSLLLVGIGMIIVGFYLGRTGAARQLRVGTKRATESLASNFPNGPLTGVGVWLEKHGRWVRGVIAGLLFVAVLLGGQMTVTRTLLWTLLALVILLVVEVIEAIPSSRPEASTEPSVSV
;
A
#
# COMPACT_ATOMS: atom_id res chain seq x y z
N MET A 1 6.59 -15.44 77.55
CA MET A 1 6.86 -15.86 76.15
C MET A 1 6.17 -14.86 75.23
N THR A 2 6.92 -13.92 74.68
CA THR A 2 6.44 -12.90 73.75
C THR A 2 6.74 -13.35 72.32
N THR A 3 5.70 -13.50 71.51
CA THR A 3 5.80 -13.91 70.11
C THR A 3 6.38 -12.78 69.28
N GLU A 4 7.59 -12.99 68.75
CA GLU A 4 8.32 -12.05 67.92
C GLU A 4 7.66 -11.97 66.53
N ALA A 5 7.11 -10.80 66.18
CA ALA A 5 6.51 -10.56 64.88
C ALA A 5 7.62 -10.37 63.83
N VAL A 6 7.82 -11.38 62.98
CA VAL A 6 8.74 -11.31 61.84
C VAL A 6 8.25 -10.28 60.84
N ALA A 7 8.92 -9.13 60.78
CA ALA A 7 8.66 -8.09 59.80
C ALA A 7 8.98 -8.58 58.38
N ALA A 8 8.00 -8.54 57.48
CA ALA A 8 8.16 -8.93 56.09
C ALA A 8 9.14 -7.97 55.36
N PRO A 9 10.05 -8.47 54.51
CA PRO A 9 11.04 -7.64 53.85
C PRO A 9 10.36 -6.68 52.86
N THR A 10 10.52 -5.38 53.10
CA THR A 10 10.08 -4.29 52.23
C THR A 10 10.85 -4.40 50.91
N ARG A 11 10.19 -4.90 49.84
CA ARG A 11 10.81 -4.98 48.50
C ARG A 11 11.14 -3.57 47.99
N THR A 12 12.38 -3.15 48.16
CA THR A 12 12.91 -1.90 47.58
C THR A 12 12.84 -1.97 46.06
N ARG A 13 12.02 -1.12 45.44
CA ARG A 13 11.92 -1.00 43.98
C ARG A 13 13.24 -0.45 43.43
N THR A 14 14.04 -1.31 42.81
CA THR A 14 15.31 -0.95 42.16
C THR A 14 15.12 0.19 41.13
N PRO A 15 15.96 1.26 41.16
CA PRO A 15 15.85 2.44 40.28
C PRO A 15 15.80 2.13 38.78
N GLY A 16 16.56 1.12 38.32
CA GLY A 16 16.63 0.74 36.91
C GLY A 16 15.31 0.28 36.27
N ALA A 17 14.31 -0.10 37.08
CA ALA A 17 13.01 -0.49 36.56
C ALA A 17 12.14 0.71 36.12
N LYS A 18 12.40 1.91 36.65
CA LYS A 18 11.68 3.14 36.25
C LYS A 18 12.21 3.65 34.91
N TRP A 19 13.54 3.69 34.73
CA TRP A 19 14.19 4.11 33.48
C TRP A 19 13.76 3.28 32.26
N ARG A 20 13.74 1.95 32.40
CA ARG A 20 13.29 1.04 31.32
C ARG A 20 11.83 1.27 30.92
N SER A 21 10.97 1.62 31.88
CA SER A 21 9.56 1.91 31.59
C SER A 21 9.39 3.26 30.89
N PHE A 22 10.19 4.26 31.27
CA PHE A 22 10.22 5.56 30.61
C PHE A 22 10.74 5.43 29.17
N LEU A 23 11.86 4.75 28.96
CA LEU A 23 12.42 4.52 27.64
C LEU A 23 11.45 3.73 26.74
N ALA A 24 10.78 2.70 27.27
CA ALA A 24 9.74 1.99 26.52
C ALA A 24 8.57 2.89 26.09
N ALA A 25 8.12 3.80 26.96
CA ALA A 25 7.06 4.75 26.62
C ALA A 25 7.52 5.75 25.55
N PHE A 26 8.73 6.29 25.70
CA PHE A 26 9.35 7.19 24.72
C PHE A 26 9.46 6.53 23.34
N LEU A 27 9.97 5.30 23.27
CA LEU A 27 10.08 4.55 22.01
C LEU A 27 8.73 4.33 21.32
N VAL A 28 7.66 4.04 22.09
CA VAL A 28 6.30 3.92 21.51
C VAL A 28 5.80 5.26 20.96
N ILE A 29 6.05 6.37 21.66
CA ILE A 29 5.63 7.70 21.18
C ILE A 29 6.37 8.07 19.89
N VAL A 30 7.68 7.82 19.83
CA VAL A 30 8.45 8.07 18.61
C VAL A 30 7.94 7.17 17.47
N ALA A 31 7.75 5.88 17.73
CA ALA A 31 7.19 4.96 16.74
C ALA A 31 5.78 5.41 16.29
N PHE A 32 4.92 5.85 17.21
CA PHE A 32 3.59 6.36 16.93
C PHE A 32 3.61 7.49 15.90
N ILE A 33 4.48 8.47 16.10
CA ILE A 33 4.59 9.66 15.24
C ILE A 33 5.17 9.27 13.87
N LEU A 34 6.14 8.36 13.85
CA LEU A 34 6.80 7.93 12.62
C LEU A 34 5.95 6.94 11.79
N THR A 35 5.00 6.22 12.39
CA THR A 35 4.13 5.26 11.70
C THR A 35 3.43 5.85 10.46
N PRO A 36 2.65 6.94 10.52
CA PRO A 36 1.96 7.47 9.34
C PRO A 36 2.96 7.90 8.24
N VAL A 37 4.09 8.50 8.62
CA VAL A 37 5.15 8.91 7.68
C VAL A 37 5.79 7.69 7.02
N GLY A 38 6.03 6.62 7.79
CA GLY A 38 6.56 5.36 7.29
C GLY A 38 5.61 4.66 6.32
N ILE A 39 4.31 4.64 6.61
CA ILE A 39 3.29 4.04 5.75
C ILE A 39 3.19 4.81 4.42
N VAL A 40 3.00 6.13 4.49
CA VAL A 40 2.83 6.98 3.29
C VAL A 40 4.12 7.02 2.49
N GLY A 41 5.28 7.13 3.14
CA GLY A 41 6.58 7.13 2.48
C GLY A 41 6.90 5.82 1.77
N TYR A 42 6.58 4.69 2.41
CA TYR A 42 6.76 3.37 1.80
C TYR A 42 5.83 3.17 0.60
N TRP A 43 4.55 3.57 0.71
CA TRP A 43 3.62 3.59 -0.43
C TRP A 43 4.12 4.50 -1.54
N ALA A 44 4.51 5.75 -1.25
CA ALA A 44 4.98 6.69 -2.26
C ALA A 44 6.18 6.12 -3.03
N LYS A 45 7.14 5.51 -2.32
CA LYS A 45 8.27 4.83 -2.95
C LYS A 45 7.83 3.66 -3.84
N GLN A 46 6.99 2.76 -3.32
CA GLN A 46 6.51 1.59 -4.05
C GLN A 46 5.66 1.98 -5.27
N THR A 47 4.74 2.93 -5.13
CA THR A 47 3.81 3.28 -6.20
C THR A 47 4.44 4.25 -7.20
N LEU A 48 5.28 5.21 -6.78
CA LEU A 48 5.82 6.24 -7.68
C LEU A 48 7.21 5.89 -8.22
N THR A 49 8.04 5.22 -7.42
CA THR A 49 9.46 5.01 -7.75
C THR A 49 9.76 3.61 -8.28
N ASP A 50 9.04 2.58 -7.83
CA ASP A 50 9.19 1.24 -8.39
C ASP A 50 8.48 1.16 -9.74
N THR A 51 9.24 0.89 -10.81
CA THR A 51 8.72 0.90 -12.18
C THR A 51 7.66 -0.18 -12.40
N GLN A 52 7.88 -1.38 -11.89
CA GLN A 52 6.94 -2.47 -12.10
C GLN A 52 5.64 -2.19 -11.35
N GLN A 53 5.74 -1.81 -10.09
CA GLN A 53 4.58 -1.53 -9.25
C GLN A 53 3.80 -0.30 -9.73
N TYR A 54 4.46 0.73 -10.27
CA TYR A 54 3.79 1.86 -10.91
C TYR A 54 2.98 1.41 -12.14
N ILE A 55 3.57 0.63 -13.04
CA ILE A 55 2.85 0.15 -14.25
C ILE A 55 1.74 -0.84 -13.91
N ASP A 56 1.91 -1.65 -12.88
CA ASP A 56 0.85 -2.52 -12.37
C ASP A 56 -0.31 -1.70 -11.77
N THR A 57 -0.03 -0.49 -11.27
CA THR A 57 -1.04 0.42 -10.71
C THR A 57 -1.73 1.25 -11.80
N VAL A 58 -0.96 1.92 -12.67
CA VAL A 58 -1.51 2.87 -13.65
C VAL A 58 -1.91 2.18 -14.96
N GLY A 59 -1.33 1.03 -15.28
CA GLY A 59 -1.64 0.28 -16.50
C GLY A 59 -3.13 -0.05 -16.66
N PRO A 60 -3.79 -0.65 -15.66
CA PRO A 60 -5.23 -0.97 -15.73
C PRO A 60 -6.16 0.23 -15.92
N ILE A 61 -5.71 1.45 -15.58
CA ILE A 61 -6.49 2.67 -15.80
C ILE A 61 -6.78 2.89 -17.29
N GLY A 62 -5.84 2.51 -18.16
CA GLY A 62 -6.02 2.61 -19.62
C GLY A 62 -7.04 1.62 -20.17
N GLU A 63 -7.38 0.57 -19.43
CA GLU A 63 -8.34 -0.47 -19.81
C GLU A 63 -9.77 -0.14 -19.34
N ASP A 64 -9.92 0.83 -18.44
CA ASP A 64 -11.20 1.23 -17.86
C ASP A 64 -12.11 1.95 -18.86
N PRO A 65 -13.37 1.51 -19.06
CA PRO A 65 -14.28 2.12 -20.02
C PRO A 65 -14.57 3.60 -19.78
N ALA A 66 -14.65 4.04 -18.51
CA ALA A 66 -14.93 5.44 -18.19
C ALA A 66 -13.74 6.33 -18.53
N THR A 67 -12.52 5.86 -18.26
CA THR A 67 -11.27 6.53 -18.65
C THR A 67 -11.13 6.61 -20.16
N LYS A 68 -11.41 5.51 -20.87
CA LYS A 68 -11.40 5.47 -22.34
C LYS A 68 -12.40 6.47 -22.94
N ALA A 69 -13.63 6.52 -22.43
CA ALA A 69 -14.63 7.48 -22.87
C ALA A 69 -14.19 8.94 -22.61
N ALA A 70 -13.74 9.23 -21.40
CA ALA A 70 -13.26 10.57 -21.03
C ALA A 70 -12.09 11.04 -21.91
N LEU A 71 -11.15 10.14 -22.22
CA LEU A 71 -10.02 10.45 -23.09
C LEU A 71 -10.46 10.62 -24.55
N ALA A 72 -11.43 9.83 -25.03
CA ALA A 72 -11.98 9.97 -26.36
C ALA A 72 -12.67 11.31 -26.56
N ASP A 73 -13.50 11.71 -25.60
CA ASP A 73 -14.17 13.01 -25.60
C ASP A 73 -13.15 14.16 -25.57
N PHE A 74 -12.14 14.06 -24.69
CA PHE A 74 -11.09 15.06 -24.58
C PHE A 74 -10.26 15.20 -25.87
N ILE A 75 -9.83 14.09 -26.48
CA ILE A 75 -9.05 14.12 -27.72
C ILE A 75 -9.90 14.65 -28.88
N THR A 76 -11.16 14.22 -28.98
CA THR A 76 -12.09 14.71 -30.00
C THR A 76 -12.28 16.22 -29.88
N GLN A 77 -12.56 16.72 -28.67
CA GLN A 77 -12.67 18.15 -28.40
C GLN A 77 -11.39 18.91 -28.79
N LYS A 78 -10.20 18.36 -28.50
CA LYS A 78 -8.92 18.98 -28.87
C LYS A 78 -8.65 18.96 -30.38
N ILE A 79 -9.11 17.93 -31.10
CA ILE A 79 -9.04 17.90 -32.56
C ILE A 79 -9.98 18.95 -33.15
N ASP A 80 -11.22 19.02 -32.66
CA ASP A 80 -12.23 19.97 -33.15
C ASP A 80 -11.80 21.43 -32.92
N GLU A 81 -11.18 21.73 -31.77
CA GLU A 81 -10.60 23.05 -31.47
C GLU A 81 -9.49 23.46 -32.46
N ASN A 82 -8.69 22.51 -32.95
CA ASN A 82 -7.54 22.79 -33.82
C ASN A 82 -7.90 22.77 -35.31
N VAL A 83 -8.70 21.78 -35.76
CA VAL A 83 -9.05 21.59 -37.16
C VAL A 83 -10.26 22.45 -37.56
N ASN A 84 -11.22 22.64 -36.65
CA ASN A 84 -12.49 23.33 -36.87
C ASN A 84 -13.18 22.89 -38.19
N PRO A 85 -14.00 21.84 -38.16
CA PRO A 85 -14.60 21.27 -39.36
C PRO A 85 -15.45 22.26 -40.16
N GLU A 86 -16.07 23.25 -39.51
CA GLU A 86 -16.76 24.33 -40.24
C GLU A 86 -15.78 25.18 -41.05
N LYS A 87 -14.61 25.54 -40.49
CA LYS A 87 -13.57 26.24 -41.25
C LYS A 87 -13.09 25.38 -42.42
N LEU A 88 -12.86 24.08 -42.21
CA LEU A 88 -12.41 23.17 -43.26
C LEU A 88 -13.42 23.08 -44.41
N VAL A 89 -14.73 22.96 -44.10
CA VAL A 89 -15.79 22.93 -45.11
C VAL A 89 -15.85 24.27 -45.85
N ASN A 90 -15.74 25.40 -45.14
CA ASN A 90 -15.72 26.72 -45.76
C ASN A 90 -14.46 26.96 -46.62
N GLU A 91 -13.32 26.40 -46.25
CA GLU A 91 -12.08 26.52 -47.02
C GLU A 91 -12.14 25.70 -48.32
N ILE A 92 -12.71 24.49 -48.27
CA ILE A 92 -12.83 23.61 -49.44
C ILE A 92 -13.96 24.04 -50.37
N PHE A 93 -15.11 24.41 -49.82
CA PHE A 93 -16.34 24.69 -50.58
C PHE A 93 -16.71 26.18 -50.65
N GLY A 94 -15.89 27.08 -50.10
CA GLY A 94 -16.18 28.51 -50.02
C GLY A 94 -16.55 29.14 -51.35
N ASP A 95 -15.78 28.86 -52.41
CA ASP A 95 -16.05 29.37 -53.76
C ASP A 95 -17.40 28.87 -54.31
N LEU A 96 -17.78 27.63 -53.98
CA LEU A 96 -19.07 27.06 -54.37
C LEU A 96 -20.21 27.64 -53.55
N ILE A 97 -20.02 27.91 -52.26
CA ILE A 97 -21.00 28.56 -51.38
C ILE A 97 -21.25 30.00 -51.85
N VAL A 98 -20.20 30.74 -52.21
CA VAL A 98 -20.33 32.10 -52.78
C VAL A 98 -21.13 32.07 -54.08
N LYS A 99 -20.91 31.06 -54.93
CA LYS A 99 -21.64 30.90 -56.19
C LYS A 99 -23.08 30.41 -56.00
N TYR A 100 -23.34 29.61 -54.97
CA TYR A 100 -24.65 29.04 -54.64
C TYR A 100 -24.95 29.18 -53.14
N PRO A 101 -25.48 30.34 -52.68
CA PRO A 101 -25.63 30.65 -51.25
C PRO A 101 -26.48 29.65 -50.45
N ARG A 102 -27.37 28.91 -51.11
CA ARG A 102 -28.17 27.85 -50.44
C ARG A 102 -27.32 26.70 -49.88
N LEU A 103 -26.09 26.52 -50.36
CA LEU A 103 -25.17 25.49 -49.86
C LEU A 103 -24.69 25.77 -48.44
N GLU A 104 -24.77 27.01 -47.95
CA GLU A 104 -24.41 27.38 -46.58
C GLU A 104 -25.22 26.58 -45.53
N MET A 105 -26.48 26.23 -45.85
CA MET A 105 -27.33 25.40 -44.99
C MET A 105 -26.82 23.95 -44.82
N LEU A 106 -25.94 23.49 -45.72
CA LEU A 106 -25.34 22.16 -45.64
C LEU A 106 -24.06 22.17 -44.81
N VAL A 107 -23.46 23.34 -44.53
CA VAL A 107 -22.21 23.44 -43.76
C VAL A 107 -22.36 22.76 -42.40
N PRO A 108 -23.40 23.01 -41.57
CA PRO A 108 -23.58 22.32 -40.29
C PRO A 108 -23.79 20.80 -40.43
N VAL A 109 -24.40 20.35 -41.53
CA VAL A 109 -24.65 18.92 -41.79
C VAL A 109 -23.35 18.20 -42.14
N ILE A 110 -22.52 18.83 -42.98
CA ILE A 110 -21.23 18.28 -43.41
C ILE A 110 -20.22 18.35 -42.26
N SER A 111 -20.15 19.46 -41.52
CA SER A 111 -19.28 19.58 -40.34
C SER A 111 -19.64 18.54 -39.29
N GLY A 112 -20.93 18.38 -38.96
CA GLY A 112 -21.39 17.34 -38.02
C GLY A 112 -21.12 15.91 -38.50
N ALA A 113 -21.12 15.66 -39.82
CA ALA A 113 -20.70 14.38 -40.37
C ALA A 113 -19.20 14.13 -40.21
N ILE A 114 -18.37 15.17 -40.39
CA ILE A 114 -16.92 15.11 -40.13
C ILE A 114 -16.67 14.85 -38.64
N ASP A 115 -17.33 15.59 -37.74
CA ASP A 115 -17.25 15.41 -36.29
C ASP A 115 -17.55 13.97 -35.89
N SER A 116 -18.64 13.41 -36.42
CA SER A 116 -19.03 12.01 -36.15
C SER A 116 -17.99 11.01 -36.64
N VAL A 117 -17.40 11.22 -37.82
CA VAL A 117 -16.34 10.34 -38.32
C VAL A 117 -15.09 10.43 -37.45
N VAL A 118 -14.69 11.64 -37.04
CA VAL A 118 -13.55 11.86 -36.14
C VAL A 118 -13.81 11.21 -34.78
N ALA A 119 -14.95 11.49 -34.15
CA ALA A 119 -15.32 10.93 -32.86
C ALA A 119 -15.36 9.39 -32.89
N ASN A 120 -15.95 8.80 -33.93
CA ASN A 120 -15.98 7.33 -34.09
C ASN A 120 -14.59 6.74 -34.33
N ALA A 121 -13.75 7.41 -35.12
CA ALA A 121 -12.38 6.98 -35.35
C ALA A 121 -11.56 7.03 -34.04
N VAL A 122 -11.60 8.15 -33.32
CA VAL A 122 -10.93 8.35 -32.02
C VAL A 122 -11.40 7.31 -31.01
N ASN A 123 -12.71 7.12 -30.85
CA ASN A 123 -13.27 6.12 -29.95
C ASN A 123 -12.82 4.70 -30.36
N GLY A 124 -12.85 4.37 -31.66
CA GLY A 124 -12.34 3.09 -32.16
C GLY A 124 -10.86 2.84 -31.82
N VAL A 125 -10.03 3.88 -31.88
CA VAL A 125 -8.61 3.79 -31.47
C VAL A 125 -8.51 3.50 -29.98
N ILE A 126 -9.19 4.29 -29.15
CA ILE A 126 -9.03 4.26 -27.69
C ILE A 126 -9.61 2.98 -27.10
N GLN A 127 -10.66 2.44 -27.70
CA GLN A 127 -11.25 1.16 -27.28
C GLN A 127 -10.39 -0.05 -27.66
N SER A 128 -9.37 0.11 -28.50
CA SER A 128 -8.56 -1.00 -29.01
C SER A 128 -7.56 -1.57 -28.00
N GLU A 129 -7.21 -2.85 -28.12
CA GLU A 129 -6.13 -3.47 -27.32
C GLU A 129 -4.76 -2.82 -27.60
N GLN A 130 -4.60 -2.22 -28.79
CA GLN A 130 -3.41 -1.48 -29.18
C GLN A 130 -3.23 -0.23 -28.32
N PHE A 131 -4.34 0.44 -27.98
CA PHE A 131 -4.32 1.57 -27.06
C PHE A 131 -3.87 1.15 -25.66
N ASP A 132 -4.31 0.00 -25.13
CA ASP A 132 -3.90 -0.47 -23.81
C ASP A 132 -2.37 -0.67 -23.70
N LYS A 133 -1.76 -1.19 -24.78
CA LYS A 133 -0.30 -1.33 -24.87
C LYS A 133 0.41 0.02 -24.99
N LEU A 134 -0.17 0.95 -25.77
CA LEU A 134 0.36 2.31 -25.90
C LEU A 134 0.31 3.04 -24.56
N TRP A 135 -0.82 2.96 -23.84
CA TRP A 135 -1.01 3.53 -22.51
C TRP A 135 0.10 3.10 -21.55
N ARG A 136 0.38 1.80 -21.47
CA ARG A 136 1.45 1.27 -20.61
C ARG A 136 2.84 1.77 -21.02
N ALA A 137 3.13 1.82 -22.33
CA ALA A 137 4.43 2.29 -22.84
C ALA A 137 4.65 3.80 -22.58
N VAL A 138 3.60 4.61 -22.76
CA VAL A 138 3.64 6.05 -22.48
C VAL A 138 3.83 6.30 -20.99
N ASN A 139 3.08 5.62 -20.12
CA ASN A 139 3.23 5.75 -18.67
C ASN A 139 4.62 5.31 -18.19
N LEU A 140 5.18 4.24 -18.76
CA LEU A 140 6.54 3.78 -18.46
C LEU A 140 7.57 4.86 -18.81
N THR A 141 7.47 5.43 -20.01
CA THR A 141 8.38 6.48 -20.47
C THR A 141 8.24 7.74 -19.61
N ALA A 142 7.01 8.14 -19.28
CA ALA A 142 6.72 9.29 -18.44
C ALA A 142 7.28 9.10 -17.02
N GLN A 143 7.13 7.91 -16.42
CA GLN A 143 7.69 7.59 -15.11
C GLN A 143 9.21 7.63 -15.12
N GLN A 144 9.85 7.02 -16.12
CA GLN A 144 11.31 7.03 -16.23
C GLN A 144 11.86 8.46 -16.39
N ALA A 145 11.17 9.30 -17.18
CA ALA A 145 11.52 10.71 -17.29
C ALA A 145 11.36 11.43 -15.95
N PHE A 146 10.27 11.19 -15.22
CA PHE A 146 10.05 11.76 -13.89
C PHE A 146 11.12 11.35 -12.88
N LEU A 147 11.55 10.09 -12.87
CA LEU A 147 12.61 9.61 -11.97
C LEU A 147 13.96 10.26 -12.26
N LYS A 148 14.32 10.41 -13.53
CA LYS A 148 15.54 11.15 -13.92
C LYS A 148 15.51 12.60 -13.44
N ILE A 149 14.34 13.26 -13.48
CA ILE A 149 14.16 14.61 -12.93
C ILE A 149 14.45 14.61 -11.42
N LEU A 150 13.95 13.62 -10.68
CA LEU A 150 14.15 13.53 -9.23
C LEU A 150 15.60 13.20 -8.85
N GLU A 151 16.28 12.36 -9.62
CA GLU A 151 17.68 11.95 -9.39
C GLU A 151 18.69 13.05 -9.78
N GLY A 152 18.24 14.16 -10.36
CA GLY A 152 19.12 15.22 -10.83
C GLY A 152 19.96 14.83 -12.05
N ASP A 153 19.62 13.72 -12.71
CA ASP A 153 20.29 13.30 -13.92
C ASP A 153 19.86 14.21 -15.09
N SER A 154 20.80 15.06 -15.51
CA SER A 154 20.63 15.97 -16.65
C SER A 154 20.90 15.30 -18.00
N THR A 155 21.15 13.98 -18.03
CA THR A 155 21.30 13.24 -19.27
C THR A 155 19.94 12.76 -19.82
N GLY A 156 19.47 13.39 -20.90
CA GLY A 156 18.26 12.98 -21.62
C GLY A 156 17.21 14.10 -21.79
N PRO A 157 15.90 13.81 -21.66
CA PRO A 157 14.82 14.74 -22.02
C PRO A 157 14.69 15.98 -21.11
N ILE A 158 15.60 16.19 -20.16
CA ILE A 158 15.51 17.25 -19.15
C ILE A 158 16.60 18.26 -19.48
N GLN A 159 16.19 19.47 -19.85
CA GLN A 159 17.12 20.55 -20.13
C GLN A 159 16.90 21.69 -19.14
N MET A 160 17.98 22.23 -18.60
CA MET A 160 17.92 23.50 -17.89
C MET A 160 17.93 24.64 -18.92
N GLN A 161 16.89 25.46 -18.93
CA GLN A 161 16.90 26.76 -19.62
C GLN A 161 16.83 27.86 -18.57
N GLY A 162 17.99 28.40 -18.20
CA GLY A 162 18.09 29.41 -17.14
C GLY A 162 17.59 28.88 -15.80
N ASP A 163 16.64 29.60 -15.17
CA ASP A 163 15.97 29.22 -13.92
C ASP A 163 14.72 28.34 -14.13
N GLN A 164 14.58 27.70 -15.30
CA GLN A 164 13.47 26.81 -15.59
C GLN A 164 13.98 25.42 -15.97
N VAL A 165 13.32 24.41 -15.41
CA VAL A 165 13.55 23.03 -15.78
C VAL A 165 12.48 22.69 -16.79
N VAL A 166 12.93 22.47 -18.02
CA VAL A 166 12.02 22.25 -19.13
C VAL A 166 12.12 20.81 -19.55
N LEU A 167 10.98 20.10 -19.50
CA LEU A 167 10.90 18.76 -20.03
C LEU A 167 10.75 18.87 -21.54
N ASN A 168 11.77 18.40 -22.23
CA ASN A 168 11.69 18.08 -23.64
C ASN A 168 10.78 16.86 -23.79
N VAL A 169 9.49 17.10 -23.99
CA VAL A 169 8.51 16.04 -24.22
C VAL A 169 8.68 15.40 -25.60
N GLN A 170 9.64 15.84 -26.43
CA GLN A 170 9.95 15.20 -27.72
C GLN A 170 10.21 13.71 -27.58
N VAL A 171 10.94 13.26 -26.55
CA VAL A 171 11.20 11.82 -26.34
C VAL A 171 9.90 11.04 -26.11
N ILE A 172 8.92 11.65 -25.44
CA ILE A 172 7.60 11.06 -25.22
C ILE A 172 6.77 11.12 -26.51
N LEU A 173 6.79 12.26 -27.22
CA LEU A 173 6.07 12.44 -28.48
C LEU A 173 6.60 11.53 -29.59
N ASP A 174 7.92 11.33 -29.68
CA ASP A 174 8.58 10.42 -30.61
C ASP A 174 8.24 8.98 -30.28
N ALA A 175 8.27 8.60 -29.00
CA ALA A 175 7.84 7.27 -28.57
C ALA A 175 6.36 7.02 -28.90
N VAL A 176 5.50 8.02 -28.75
CA VAL A 176 4.09 7.96 -29.16
C VAL A 176 3.95 7.82 -30.68
N LYS A 177 4.64 8.65 -31.47
CA LYS A 177 4.64 8.59 -32.94
C LYS A 177 5.12 7.24 -33.46
N GLN A 178 6.24 6.75 -32.93
CA GLN A 178 6.79 5.46 -33.28
C GLN A 178 5.81 4.35 -32.90
N ALA A 179 5.24 4.40 -31.70
CA ALA A 179 4.26 3.42 -31.26
C ALA A 179 2.98 3.42 -32.12
N LEU A 180 2.54 4.57 -32.61
CA LEU A 180 1.43 4.70 -33.56
C LEU A 180 1.81 4.13 -34.94
N ASN A 181 2.99 4.47 -35.46
CA ASN A 181 3.50 3.99 -36.74
C ASN A 181 3.66 2.45 -36.77
N ASP A 182 4.31 1.88 -35.76
CA ASP A 182 4.56 0.43 -35.64
C ASP A 182 3.26 -0.39 -35.58
N ARG A 183 2.15 0.25 -35.21
CA ARG A 183 0.84 -0.37 -35.02
C ARG A 183 -0.15 -0.06 -36.15
N GLY A 184 0.30 0.59 -37.24
CA GLY A 184 -0.51 0.88 -38.43
C GLY A 184 -1.28 2.20 -38.41
N TRP A 185 -1.02 3.07 -37.42
CA TRP A 185 -1.76 4.34 -37.20
C TRP A 185 -0.99 5.57 -37.68
N GLY A 186 -0.22 5.45 -38.76
CA GLY A 186 0.62 6.55 -39.27
C GLY A 186 -0.14 7.82 -39.65
N PHE A 187 -1.44 7.72 -39.96
CA PHE A 187 -2.28 8.90 -40.21
C PHE A 187 -2.50 9.75 -38.95
N VAL A 188 -2.59 9.13 -37.76
CA VAL A 188 -2.72 9.83 -36.47
C VAL A 188 -1.39 10.45 -36.06
N ALA A 189 -0.28 9.79 -36.38
CA ALA A 189 1.06 10.29 -36.06
C ALA A 189 1.35 11.68 -36.66
N ASN A 190 0.74 11.99 -37.80
CA ASN A 190 0.87 13.30 -38.47
C ASN A 190 0.16 14.45 -37.74
N PHE A 191 -0.81 14.16 -36.88
CA PHE A 191 -1.49 15.16 -36.04
C PHE A 191 -0.77 15.40 -34.73
N VAL A 192 0.20 14.55 -34.36
CA VAL A 192 1.04 14.78 -33.18
C VAL A 192 2.04 15.88 -33.54
N PRO A 193 2.04 17.04 -32.87
CA PRO A 193 2.90 18.16 -33.22
C PRO A 193 4.39 17.76 -33.30
N ASP A 194 5.09 18.16 -34.36
CA ASP A 194 6.56 18.05 -34.51
C ASP A 194 7.32 19.17 -33.78
N SER A 195 6.63 19.94 -32.94
CA SER A 195 7.26 21.05 -32.24
C SER A 195 8.28 20.55 -31.22
N ASN A 196 9.39 21.29 -31.04
CA ASN A 196 10.27 21.22 -29.87
C ASN A 196 9.49 21.56 -28.59
N ALA A 197 8.51 20.72 -28.26
CA ALA A 197 7.55 20.94 -27.22
C ALA A 197 8.33 20.80 -25.92
N THR A 198 8.61 21.97 -25.33
CA THR A 198 9.28 22.05 -24.06
C THR A 198 8.21 22.53 -23.08
N ILE A 199 7.76 21.61 -22.23
CA ILE A 199 6.77 21.94 -21.21
C ILE A 199 7.55 22.37 -19.97
N VAL A 200 7.30 23.60 -19.52
CA VAL A 200 7.80 24.08 -18.24
C VAL A 200 7.02 23.34 -17.16
N ILE A 201 7.66 22.36 -16.52
CA ILE A 201 7.01 21.56 -15.49
C ILE A 201 7.04 22.30 -14.15
N LEU A 202 8.19 22.87 -13.79
CA LEU A 202 8.45 23.53 -12.51
C LEU A 202 9.51 24.63 -12.66
N ASN A 203 9.41 25.67 -11.83
CA ASN A 203 10.48 26.66 -11.67
C ASN A 203 11.70 26.01 -10.98
N ALA A 204 12.93 26.33 -11.42
CA ALA A 204 14.17 25.73 -10.89
C ALA A 204 14.33 25.77 -9.35
N PRO A 205 13.97 26.85 -8.61
CA PRO A 205 14.11 26.84 -7.15
C PRO A 205 13.20 25.81 -6.47
N GLN A 206 12.04 25.49 -7.07
CA GLN A 206 11.14 24.46 -6.55
C GLN A 206 11.65 23.06 -6.88
N LEU A 207 12.26 22.87 -8.05
CA LEU A 207 12.88 21.58 -8.37
C LEU A 207 14.07 21.29 -7.45
N ALA A 208 14.93 22.27 -7.20
CA ALA A 208 16.06 22.10 -6.28
C ALA A 208 15.60 21.70 -4.86
N GLN A 209 14.45 22.24 -4.39
CA GLN A 209 13.84 21.81 -3.13
C GLN A 209 13.33 20.37 -3.19
N VAL A 210 12.64 19.99 -4.25
CA VAL A 210 12.12 18.62 -4.42
C VAL A 210 13.26 17.60 -4.52
N GLN A 211 14.31 17.89 -5.29
CA GLN A 211 15.51 17.05 -5.39
C GLN A 211 16.22 16.94 -4.04
N THR A 212 16.40 18.05 -3.31
CA THR A 212 17.01 18.02 -1.97
C THR A 212 16.19 17.16 -1.01
N ILE A 213 14.86 17.29 -1.02
CA ILE A 213 13.97 16.45 -0.22
C ILE A 213 14.11 14.99 -0.64
N TYR A 214 14.14 14.70 -1.95
CA TYR A 214 14.29 13.36 -2.48
C TYR A 214 15.62 12.73 -2.05
N ASP A 215 16.75 13.41 -2.21
CA ASP A 215 18.08 12.90 -1.86
C ASP A 215 18.22 12.57 -0.36
N ILE A 216 17.61 13.38 0.51
CA ILE A 216 17.61 13.14 1.97
C ILE A 216 16.64 12.02 2.33
N THR A 217 15.46 12.03 1.71
CA THR A 217 14.32 11.24 2.17
C THR A 217 14.26 9.86 1.53
N ALA A 218 14.63 9.71 0.25
CA ALA A 218 14.61 8.44 -0.47
C ALA A 218 15.41 7.32 0.23
N PRO A 219 16.67 7.53 0.66
CA PRO A 219 17.41 6.49 1.38
C PRO A 219 16.80 6.20 2.75
N VAL A 220 16.29 7.21 3.45
CA VAL A 220 15.69 7.04 4.79
C VAL A 220 14.34 6.33 4.72
N MET A 221 13.47 6.67 3.76
CA MET A 221 12.13 6.11 3.60
C MET A 221 12.15 4.60 3.31
N GLN A 222 13.21 4.11 2.64
CA GLN A 222 13.40 2.67 2.45
C GLN A 222 13.53 1.92 3.78
N TRP A 223 14.23 2.52 4.75
CA TRP A 223 14.50 1.89 6.04
C TRP A 223 13.51 2.30 7.13
N LEU A 224 12.79 3.40 6.94
CA LEU A 224 11.94 4.02 7.96
C LEU A 224 10.91 3.04 8.52
N LEU A 225 10.27 2.24 7.66
CA LEU A 225 9.31 1.22 8.10
C LEU A 225 9.98 0.19 9.02
N PHE A 226 11.18 -0.29 8.67
CA PHE A 226 11.97 -1.21 9.48
C PHE A 226 12.40 -0.59 10.81
N VAL A 227 12.75 0.71 10.82
CA VAL A 227 13.06 1.45 12.04
C VAL A 227 11.83 1.54 12.95
N VAL A 228 10.65 1.88 12.41
CA VAL A 228 9.39 1.92 13.18
C VAL A 228 9.08 0.56 13.79
N ILE A 229 9.22 -0.51 13.02
CA ILE A 229 9.07 -1.89 13.50
C ILE A 229 10.06 -2.18 14.64
N ALA A 230 11.34 -1.85 14.45
CA ALA A 230 12.37 -2.06 15.46
C ALA A 230 12.06 -1.29 16.76
N LEU A 231 11.58 -0.05 16.66
CA LEU A 231 11.17 0.76 17.81
C LEU A 231 10.02 0.09 18.59
N PHE A 232 9.00 -0.42 17.90
CA PHE A 232 7.90 -1.16 18.54
C PHE A 232 8.37 -2.45 19.22
N VAL A 233 9.24 -3.22 18.56
CA VAL A 233 9.81 -4.44 19.11
C VAL A 233 10.66 -4.13 20.35
N LEU A 234 11.54 -3.13 20.28
CA LEU A 234 12.37 -2.69 21.40
C LEU A 234 11.51 -2.23 22.57
N ALA A 235 10.47 -1.42 22.32
CA ALA A 235 9.54 -0.98 23.34
C ALA A 235 8.83 -2.18 24.03
N ALA A 236 8.38 -3.16 23.25
CA ALA A 236 7.74 -4.36 23.77
C ALA A 236 8.70 -5.21 24.63
N VAL A 237 9.95 -5.39 24.21
CA VAL A 237 10.97 -6.18 24.92
C VAL A 237 11.42 -5.50 26.21
N LEU A 238 11.61 -4.19 26.18
CA LEU A 238 12.12 -3.40 27.29
C LEU A 238 11.07 -3.21 28.40
N SER A 239 9.79 -3.18 28.02
CA SER A 239 8.69 -2.99 28.95
C SER A 239 8.54 -4.12 29.96
N ARG A 240 8.23 -3.72 31.20
CA ARG A 240 8.00 -4.63 32.32
C ARG A 240 6.69 -5.42 32.18
N ARG A 241 5.72 -4.91 31.40
CA ARG A 241 4.41 -5.55 31.14
C ARG A 241 4.24 -5.78 29.63
N ARG A 242 5.08 -6.63 29.05
CA ARG A 242 5.14 -6.94 27.60
C ARG A 242 3.77 -7.15 26.96
N GLN A 243 2.90 -7.91 27.62
CA GLN A 243 1.55 -8.24 27.14
C GLN A 243 0.66 -7.00 26.96
N ARG A 244 0.71 -6.06 27.92
CA ARG A 244 -0.05 -4.80 27.81
C ARG A 244 0.53 -3.91 26.72
N MET A 245 1.85 -3.91 26.54
CA MET A 245 2.46 -3.12 25.46
C MET A 245 2.04 -3.65 24.09
N VAL A 246 2.00 -4.96 23.89
CA VAL A 246 1.53 -5.55 22.62
C VAL A 246 0.10 -5.12 22.31
N VAL A 247 -0.79 -5.09 23.31
CA VAL A 247 -2.15 -4.55 23.15
C VAL A 247 -2.14 -3.07 22.77
N TRP A 248 -1.32 -2.25 23.43
CA TRP A 248 -1.21 -0.81 23.10
C TRP A 248 -0.65 -0.56 21.71
N ILE A 249 0.35 -1.33 21.28
CA ILE A 249 0.90 -1.25 19.92
C ILE A 249 -0.18 -1.67 18.92
N GLY A 250 -0.91 -2.76 19.17
CA GLY A 250 -2.01 -3.19 18.32
C GLY A 250 -3.13 -2.14 18.23
N ALA A 251 -3.53 -1.55 19.36
CA ALA A 251 -4.52 -0.48 19.41
C ALA A 251 -4.08 0.77 18.63
N LEU A 252 -2.80 1.10 18.71
CA LEU A 252 -2.19 2.19 17.96
C LEU A 252 -2.20 1.94 16.46
N LEU A 253 -1.88 0.71 16.02
CA LEU A 253 -1.96 0.34 14.60
C LEU A 253 -3.40 0.40 14.10
N VAL A 254 -4.37 -0.09 14.88
CA VAL A 254 -5.80 0.03 14.56
C VAL A 254 -6.22 1.48 14.46
N PHE A 255 -5.78 2.33 15.40
CA PHE A 255 -6.06 3.76 15.38
C PHE A 255 -5.54 4.43 14.11
N TRP A 256 -4.26 4.23 13.76
CA TRP A 256 -3.69 4.81 12.54
C TRP A 256 -4.37 4.25 11.29
N SER A 257 -4.70 2.97 11.27
CA SER A 257 -5.36 2.36 10.12
C SER A 257 -6.74 3.00 9.90
N ALA A 258 -7.53 3.14 10.96
CA ALA A 258 -8.83 3.81 10.89
C ALA A 258 -8.69 5.28 10.45
N LEU A 259 -7.73 6.01 11.02
CA LEU A 259 -7.50 7.42 10.69
C LEU A 259 -7.09 7.63 9.23
N ILE A 260 -6.17 6.79 8.72
CA ILE A 260 -5.75 6.84 7.33
C ILE A 260 -6.89 6.43 6.40
N SER A 261 -7.65 5.38 6.72
CA SER A 261 -8.84 4.99 5.93
C SER A 261 -9.86 6.13 5.80
N VAL A 262 -10.12 6.86 6.89
CA VAL A 262 -11.00 8.04 6.86
C VAL A 262 -10.39 9.15 6.00
N ALA A 263 -9.09 9.42 6.14
CA ALA A 263 -8.41 10.42 5.31
C ALA A 263 -8.47 10.07 3.82
N LEU A 264 -8.32 8.80 3.45
CA LEU A 264 -8.44 8.33 2.07
C LEU A 264 -9.86 8.48 1.53
N ALA A 265 -10.88 8.19 2.34
CA ALA A 265 -12.28 8.38 1.94
C ALA A 265 -12.62 9.86 1.74
N ILE A 266 -12.12 10.75 2.61
CA ILE A 266 -12.26 12.20 2.43
C ILE A 266 -11.52 12.66 1.18
N GLY A 267 -10.30 12.17 0.96
CA GLY A 267 -9.49 12.48 -0.21
C GLY A 267 -10.16 12.09 -1.52
N GLU A 268 -10.87 10.95 -1.55
CA GLU A 268 -11.63 10.51 -2.72
C GLU A 268 -12.74 11.52 -3.06
N ASN A 269 -13.56 11.88 -2.08
CA ASN A 269 -14.65 12.83 -2.29
C ASN A 269 -14.12 14.17 -2.80
N VAL A 270 -13.06 14.71 -2.18
CA VAL A 270 -12.44 15.98 -2.60
C VAL A 270 -11.88 15.88 -4.02
N PHE A 271 -11.23 14.76 -4.37
CA PHE A 271 -10.67 14.53 -5.71
C PHE A 271 -11.75 14.43 -6.78
N VAL A 272 -12.81 13.66 -6.52
CA VAL A 272 -13.95 13.48 -7.43
C VAL A 272 -14.69 14.81 -7.63
N ASP A 273 -14.95 15.54 -6.54
CA ASP A 273 -15.66 16.82 -6.59
C ASP A 273 -14.91 17.86 -7.45
N GLN A 274 -13.56 17.89 -7.37
CA GLN A 274 -12.74 18.79 -8.19
C GLN A 274 -12.81 18.47 -9.69
N LEU A 275 -13.07 17.21 -10.04
CA LEU A 275 -13.11 16.74 -11.42
C LEU A 275 -14.52 16.62 -11.99
N ALA A 276 -15.57 16.78 -11.18
CA ALA A 276 -16.96 16.60 -11.57
C ALA A 276 -17.41 17.47 -12.77
N GLY A 277 -16.79 18.65 -12.96
CA GLY A 277 -17.06 19.54 -14.09
C GLY A 277 -16.20 19.31 -15.33
N THR A 278 -15.34 18.28 -15.32
CA THR A 278 -14.39 17.99 -16.41
C THR A 278 -14.78 16.70 -17.15
N PRO A 279 -14.28 16.46 -18.37
CA PRO A 279 -14.47 15.18 -19.07
C PRO A 279 -14.02 13.96 -18.25
N PHE A 280 -13.09 14.14 -17.32
CA PHE A 280 -12.56 13.09 -16.45
C PHE A 280 -13.40 12.82 -15.19
N GLY A 281 -14.48 13.58 -14.95
CA GLY A 281 -15.36 13.40 -13.80
C GLY A 281 -15.85 11.95 -13.62
N PRO A 282 -16.40 11.29 -14.66
CA PRO A 282 -16.85 9.90 -14.57
C PRO A 282 -15.74 8.88 -14.29
N ALA A 283 -14.50 9.16 -14.70
CA ALA A 283 -13.35 8.28 -14.50
C ALA A 283 -12.59 8.53 -13.18
N SER A 284 -12.86 9.66 -12.51
CA SER A 284 -12.06 10.16 -11.38
C SER A 284 -12.03 9.21 -10.17
N SER A 285 -13.15 8.58 -9.80
CA SER A 285 -13.20 7.63 -8.68
C SER A 285 -12.39 6.36 -8.99
N MET A 286 -12.50 5.81 -10.21
CA MET A 286 -11.70 4.65 -10.63
C MET A 286 -10.20 4.99 -10.61
N PHE A 287 -9.82 6.17 -11.10
CA PHE A 287 -8.45 6.65 -11.05
C PHE A 287 -7.92 6.74 -9.60
N TYR A 288 -8.68 7.38 -8.70
CA TYR A 288 -8.29 7.56 -7.30
C TYR A 288 -8.16 6.22 -6.58
N THR A 289 -9.18 5.37 -6.67
CA THR A 289 -9.21 4.06 -6.01
C THR A 289 -8.09 3.16 -6.51
N THR A 290 -7.78 3.21 -7.80
CA THR A 290 -6.67 2.44 -8.39
C THR A 290 -5.32 2.93 -7.88
N LEU A 291 -5.06 4.25 -7.89
CA LEU A 291 -3.79 4.81 -7.38
C LEU A 291 -3.54 4.51 -5.90
N VAL A 292 -4.60 4.56 -5.10
CA VAL A 292 -4.53 4.38 -3.65
C VAL A 292 -4.68 2.91 -3.25
N ALA A 293 -4.97 1.99 -4.18
CA ALA A 293 -5.26 0.58 -3.90
C ALA A 293 -4.18 -0.10 -3.03
N TYR A 294 -2.89 0.14 -3.34
CA TYR A 294 -1.79 -0.40 -2.55
C TYR A 294 -1.77 0.15 -1.11
N LEU A 295 -1.97 1.46 -0.96
CA LEU A 295 -2.02 2.11 0.35
C LEU A 295 -3.21 1.60 1.16
N SER A 296 -4.39 1.50 0.54
CA SER A 296 -5.60 0.95 1.14
C SER A 296 -5.39 -0.48 1.61
N ASN A 297 -4.83 -1.36 0.76
CA ASN A 297 -4.53 -2.75 1.12
C ASN A 297 -3.52 -2.86 2.27
N SER A 298 -2.52 -1.96 2.30
CA SER A 298 -1.54 -1.89 3.38
C SER A 298 -2.20 -1.46 4.70
N VAL A 299 -3.09 -0.47 4.66
CA VAL A 299 -3.86 0.01 5.82
C VAL A 299 -4.76 -1.09 6.38
N TRP A 300 -5.51 -1.81 5.54
CA TRP A 300 -6.32 -2.95 5.98
C TRP A 300 -5.47 -4.10 6.54
N SER A 301 -4.30 -4.35 5.96
CA SER A 301 -3.36 -5.33 6.49
C SER A 301 -2.84 -4.94 7.87
N LEU A 302 -2.49 -3.68 8.10
CA LEU A 302 -2.07 -3.16 9.40
C LEU A 302 -3.20 -3.21 10.44
N LEU A 303 -4.44 -2.96 10.03
CA LEU A 303 -5.62 -3.12 10.87
C LEU A 303 -5.74 -4.56 11.37
N LEU A 304 -5.62 -5.55 10.47
CA LEU A 304 -5.68 -6.97 10.82
C LEU A 304 -4.54 -7.37 11.77
N VAL A 305 -3.31 -6.92 11.49
CA VAL A 305 -2.15 -7.16 12.37
C VAL A 305 -2.40 -6.53 13.75
N GLY A 306 -2.90 -5.30 13.81
CA GLY A 306 -3.22 -4.60 15.04
C GLY A 306 -4.27 -5.32 15.87
N ILE A 307 -5.35 -5.79 15.23
CA ILE A 307 -6.38 -6.64 15.88
C ILE A 307 -5.77 -7.95 16.39
N GLY A 308 -4.96 -8.63 15.57
CA GLY A 308 -4.27 -9.86 15.98
C GLY A 308 -3.37 -9.64 17.20
N MET A 309 -2.62 -8.53 17.24
CA MET A 309 -1.79 -8.15 18.39
C MET A 309 -2.64 -7.88 19.64
N ILE A 310 -3.80 -7.22 19.52
CA ILE A 310 -4.72 -7.01 20.64
C ILE A 310 -5.22 -8.37 21.17
N ILE A 311 -5.66 -9.27 20.29
CA ILE A 311 -6.17 -10.59 20.67
C ILE A 311 -5.07 -11.39 21.38
N VAL A 312 -3.87 -11.48 20.81
CA VAL A 312 -2.74 -12.21 21.40
C VAL A 312 -2.28 -11.56 22.72
N GLY A 313 -2.17 -10.24 22.75
CA GLY A 313 -1.76 -9.49 23.94
C GLY A 313 -2.77 -9.63 25.09
N PHE A 314 -4.07 -9.60 24.78
CA PHE A 314 -5.15 -9.84 25.73
C PHE A 314 -5.14 -11.31 26.18
N TYR A 315 -5.04 -12.25 25.24
CA TYR A 315 -4.96 -13.69 25.51
C TYR A 315 -3.79 -14.02 26.41
N LEU A 316 -2.64 -13.33 26.32
CA LEU A 316 -1.48 -13.53 27.19
C LEU A 316 -1.56 -12.70 28.50
N GLY A 317 -2.39 -11.66 28.56
CA GLY A 317 -2.54 -10.74 29.69
C GLY A 317 -2.97 -11.36 31.04
N ARG A 318 -2.85 -10.61 32.14
CA ARG A 318 -3.21 -11.07 33.50
C ARG A 318 -4.61 -10.63 33.96
N THR A 319 -5.50 -10.27 33.04
CA THR A 319 -6.87 -9.81 33.37
C THR A 319 -7.80 -10.99 33.68
N GLY A 320 -8.88 -10.75 34.44
CA GLY A 320 -9.85 -11.78 34.82
C GLY A 320 -10.51 -12.44 33.60
N ALA A 321 -10.91 -11.64 32.61
CA ALA A 321 -11.48 -12.13 31.35
C ALA A 321 -10.48 -12.98 30.54
N ALA A 322 -9.21 -12.57 30.45
CA ALA A 322 -8.16 -13.38 29.81
C ALA A 322 -7.94 -14.72 30.51
N ARG A 323 -8.06 -14.74 31.84
CA ARG A 323 -7.96 -15.98 32.63
C ARG A 323 -9.12 -16.94 32.31
N GLN A 324 -10.35 -16.44 32.17
CA GLN A 324 -11.51 -17.28 31.80
C GLN A 324 -11.38 -17.84 30.39
N LEU A 325 -10.97 -17.02 29.42
CA LEU A 325 -10.68 -17.45 28.05
C LEU A 325 -9.61 -18.55 28.00
N ARG A 326 -8.54 -18.43 28.79
CA ARG A 326 -7.53 -19.51 28.92
C ARG A 326 -8.07 -20.77 29.56
N VAL A 327 -8.95 -20.68 30.54
CA VAL A 327 -9.54 -21.88 31.16
C VAL A 327 -10.41 -22.63 30.16
N GLY A 328 -11.19 -21.91 29.33
CA GLY A 328 -11.99 -22.53 28.27
C GLY A 328 -11.14 -23.19 27.17
N THR A 329 -10.16 -22.45 26.65
CA THR A 329 -9.22 -22.96 25.63
C THR A 329 -8.37 -24.12 26.17
N LYS A 330 -7.92 -24.07 27.41
CA LYS A 330 -7.20 -25.18 28.04
C LYS A 330 -8.06 -26.45 28.14
N ARG A 331 -9.32 -26.34 28.54
CA ARG A 331 -10.24 -27.50 28.57
C ARG A 331 -10.49 -28.08 27.18
N ALA A 332 -10.65 -27.22 26.17
CA ALA A 332 -10.85 -27.67 24.79
C ALA A 332 -9.59 -28.36 24.23
N THR A 333 -8.42 -27.80 24.48
CA THR A 333 -7.13 -28.37 24.04
C THR A 333 -6.78 -29.64 24.81
N GLU A 334 -7.04 -29.73 26.12
CA GLU A 334 -6.91 -30.97 26.91
C GLU A 334 -7.87 -32.06 26.41
N SER A 335 -9.11 -31.70 26.06
CA SER A 335 -10.07 -32.63 25.44
C SER A 335 -9.58 -33.14 24.09
N LEU A 336 -9.10 -32.25 23.21
CA LEU A 336 -8.50 -32.63 21.94
C LEU A 336 -7.24 -33.48 22.12
N ALA A 337 -6.38 -33.11 23.07
CA ALA A 337 -5.13 -33.81 23.36
C ALA A 337 -5.37 -35.23 23.90
N SER A 338 -6.45 -35.45 24.65
CA SER A 338 -6.82 -36.77 25.18
C SER A 338 -7.16 -37.79 24.10
N ASN A 339 -7.49 -37.36 22.88
CA ASN A 339 -7.72 -38.24 21.74
C ASN A 339 -6.42 -38.76 21.10
N PHE A 340 -5.26 -38.20 21.47
CA PHE A 340 -3.97 -38.62 20.91
C PHE A 340 -3.28 -39.62 21.86
N PRO A 341 -2.90 -40.82 21.37
CA PRO A 341 -2.17 -41.79 22.17
C PRO A 341 -0.75 -41.31 22.48
N ASN A 342 -0.18 -41.82 23.58
CA ASN A 342 1.22 -41.57 23.94
C ASN A 342 2.15 -42.00 22.80
N GLY A 343 3.04 -41.10 22.37
CA GLY A 343 3.85 -41.31 21.17
C GLY A 343 4.93 -40.25 20.97
N PRO A 344 5.47 -40.09 19.74
CA PRO A 344 6.56 -39.15 19.45
C PRO A 344 6.24 -37.70 19.84
N LEU A 345 4.96 -37.32 19.77
CA LEU A 345 4.47 -35.98 20.11
C LEU A 345 4.53 -35.68 21.60
N THR A 346 4.51 -36.68 22.48
CA THR A 346 4.60 -36.50 23.94
C THR A 346 5.96 -35.93 24.35
N GLY A 347 7.05 -36.38 23.70
CA GLY A 347 8.39 -35.83 23.92
C GLY A 347 8.52 -34.37 23.47
N VAL A 348 7.84 -34.02 22.37
CA VAL A 348 7.75 -32.64 21.89
C VAL A 348 6.96 -31.77 22.86
N GLY A 349 5.85 -32.27 23.42
CA GLY A 349 5.06 -31.60 24.45
C GLY A 349 5.86 -31.24 25.70
N VAL A 350 6.65 -32.18 26.24
CA VAL A 350 7.52 -31.94 27.41
C VAL A 350 8.61 -30.90 27.09
N TRP A 351 9.19 -30.95 25.89
CA TRP A 351 10.17 -29.95 25.47
C TRP A 351 9.54 -28.56 25.28
N LEU A 352 8.33 -28.49 24.73
CA LEU A 352 7.54 -27.28 24.60
C LEU A 352 7.08 -26.72 25.95
N GLU A 353 6.77 -27.55 26.94
CA GLU A 353 6.47 -27.04 28.29
C GLU A 353 7.67 -26.29 28.88
N LYS A 354 8.89 -26.78 28.61
CA LYS A 354 10.14 -26.17 29.05
C LYS A 354 10.53 -24.91 28.24
N HIS A 355 10.27 -24.88 26.94
CA HIS A 355 10.73 -23.80 26.03
C HIS A 355 9.60 -22.96 25.39
N GLY A 356 8.33 -23.21 25.73
CA GLY A 356 7.16 -22.78 24.96
C GLY A 356 7.01 -21.27 24.85
N ARG A 357 7.46 -20.53 25.87
CA ARG A 357 7.54 -19.06 25.79
C ARG A 357 8.44 -18.55 24.67
N TRP A 358 9.58 -19.20 24.45
CA TRP A 358 10.52 -18.83 23.40
C TRP A 358 9.97 -19.25 22.04
N VAL A 359 9.44 -20.47 21.94
CA VAL A 359 8.84 -21.01 20.70
C VAL A 359 7.68 -20.13 20.22
N ARG A 360 6.74 -19.75 21.10
CA ARG A 360 5.63 -18.84 20.74
C ARG A 360 6.13 -17.46 20.31
N GLY A 361 7.20 -16.96 20.93
CA GLY A 361 7.83 -15.70 20.54
C GLY A 361 8.48 -15.76 19.15
N VAL A 362 9.17 -16.86 18.85
CA VAL A 362 9.78 -17.12 17.54
C VAL A 362 8.70 -17.29 16.47
N ILE A 363 7.66 -18.07 16.73
CA ILE A 363 6.52 -18.26 15.81
C ILE A 363 5.85 -16.92 15.51
N ALA A 364 5.52 -16.14 16.54
CA ALA A 364 4.92 -14.82 16.36
C ALA A 364 5.85 -13.86 15.58
N GLY A 365 7.16 -13.89 15.86
CA GLY A 365 8.16 -13.10 15.16
C GLY A 365 8.29 -13.48 13.68
N LEU A 366 8.42 -14.78 13.37
CA LEU A 366 8.51 -15.28 12.01
C LEU A 366 7.27 -14.96 11.19
N LEU A 367 6.09 -15.05 11.80
CA LEU A 367 4.83 -14.78 11.11
C LEU A 367 4.59 -13.29 10.90
N PHE A 368 4.98 -12.45 11.86
CA PHE A 368 5.03 -11.00 11.68
C PHE A 368 5.99 -10.61 10.55
N VAL A 369 7.16 -11.24 10.49
CA VAL A 369 8.13 -11.07 9.40
C VAL A 369 7.57 -11.57 8.07
N ALA A 370 6.88 -12.71 8.03
CA ALA A 370 6.29 -13.27 6.81
C ALA A 370 5.15 -12.41 6.23
N VAL A 371 4.38 -11.75 7.11
CA VAL A 371 3.37 -10.75 6.72
C VAL A 371 4.06 -9.52 6.14
N LEU A 372 5.11 -8.99 6.79
CA LEU A 372 5.75 -7.73 6.43
C LEU A 372 6.72 -7.79 5.24
N LEU A 373 7.52 -8.86 5.13
CA LEU A 373 8.53 -9.02 4.07
C LEU A 373 7.97 -9.66 2.79
N GLY A 374 6.68 -9.99 2.81
CA GLY A 374 6.01 -10.66 1.72
C GLY A 374 5.65 -9.77 0.54
N GLY A 375 6.62 -9.11 -0.11
CA GLY A 375 6.40 -8.33 -1.35
C GLY A 375 5.16 -7.41 -1.29
N GLN A 376 4.11 -7.76 -2.03
CA GLN A 376 2.83 -7.06 -2.00
C GLN A 376 2.00 -7.41 -0.75
N MET A 377 1.71 -6.41 0.09
CA MET A 377 0.82 -6.54 1.24
C MET A 377 -0.64 -6.63 0.77
N THR A 378 -1.12 -7.85 0.52
CA THR A 378 -2.55 -8.07 0.24
C THR A 378 -3.29 -8.45 1.53
N VAL A 379 -4.54 -7.97 1.65
CA VAL A 379 -5.40 -8.28 2.80
C VAL A 379 -5.56 -9.78 2.97
N THR A 380 -5.79 -10.50 1.87
CA THR A 380 -5.93 -11.96 1.84
C THR A 380 -4.68 -12.66 2.36
N ARG A 381 -3.50 -12.26 1.90
CA ARG A 381 -2.23 -12.83 2.39
C ARG A 381 -2.04 -12.57 3.87
N THR A 382 -2.23 -11.33 4.31
CA THR A 382 -2.09 -10.95 5.73
C THR A 382 -3.06 -11.73 6.61
N LEU A 383 -4.31 -11.88 6.16
CA LEU A 383 -5.33 -12.66 6.84
C LEU A 383 -4.94 -14.14 6.93
N LEU A 384 -4.50 -14.75 5.82
CA LEU A 384 -4.06 -16.15 5.80
C LEU A 384 -2.87 -16.40 6.72
N TRP A 385 -1.84 -15.55 6.69
CA TRP A 385 -0.68 -15.68 7.59
C TRP A 385 -1.04 -15.44 9.06
N THR A 386 -1.96 -14.51 9.33
CA THR A 386 -2.46 -14.26 10.69
C THR A 386 -3.27 -15.45 11.20
N LEU A 387 -4.16 -16.02 10.38
CA LEU A 387 -4.91 -17.24 10.73
C LEU A 387 -3.97 -18.42 10.92
N LEU A 388 -3.01 -18.61 10.02
CA LEU A 388 -1.98 -19.64 10.14
C LEU A 388 -1.21 -19.49 11.46
N ALA A 389 -0.90 -18.26 11.88
CA ALA A 389 -0.29 -17.99 13.18
C ALA A 389 -1.13 -18.46 14.35
N LEU A 390 -2.42 -18.12 14.33
CA LEU A 390 -3.34 -18.52 15.39
C LEU A 390 -3.49 -20.05 15.43
N VAL A 391 -3.55 -20.71 14.27
CA VAL A 391 -3.62 -22.17 14.18
C VAL A 391 -2.34 -22.82 14.70
N ILE A 392 -1.15 -22.36 14.28
CA ILE A 392 0.13 -22.90 14.76
C ILE A 392 0.26 -22.73 16.28
N LEU A 393 -0.12 -21.56 16.82
CA LEU A 393 -0.11 -21.33 18.27
C LEU A 393 -1.07 -22.27 19.01
N LEU A 394 -2.25 -22.53 18.44
CA LEU A 394 -3.21 -23.47 18.99
C LEU A 394 -2.69 -24.92 18.94
N VAL A 395 -2.04 -25.33 17.85
CA VAL A 395 -1.41 -26.65 17.74
C VAL A 395 -0.32 -26.83 18.79
N VAL A 396 0.53 -25.81 19.01
CA VAL A 396 1.54 -25.83 20.07
C VAL A 396 0.89 -26.03 21.45
N GLU A 397 -0.24 -25.36 21.71
CA GLU A 397 -0.98 -25.49 22.97
C GLU A 397 -1.63 -26.89 23.13
N VAL A 398 -2.12 -27.51 22.05
CA VAL A 398 -2.61 -28.90 22.06
C VAL A 398 -1.48 -29.90 22.34
N ILE A 399 -0.31 -29.74 21.71
CA ILE A 399 0.84 -30.64 21.91
C ILE A 399 1.39 -30.54 23.34
N GLU A 400 1.43 -29.33 23.91
CA GLU A 400 1.79 -29.13 25.33
C GLU A 400 0.81 -29.80 26.30
N ALA A 401 -0.45 -29.98 25.89
CA ALA A 401 -1.50 -30.58 26.73
C ALA A 401 -1.60 -32.11 26.65
N ILE A 402 -0.77 -32.76 25.81
CA ILE A 402 -0.75 -34.24 25.70
C ILE A 402 -0.31 -34.85 27.05
N PRO A 403 -1.09 -35.76 27.65
CA PRO A 403 -0.75 -36.36 28.93
C PRO A 403 0.62 -37.07 28.88
N SER A 404 1.58 -36.62 29.68
CA SER A 404 2.80 -37.39 29.93
C SER A 404 2.55 -38.32 31.12
N SER A 405 2.59 -39.63 30.91
CA SER A 405 2.64 -40.60 32.01
C SER A 405 3.97 -40.41 32.76
N ARG A 406 3.99 -39.56 33.79
CA ARG A 406 5.01 -39.68 34.84
C ARG A 406 4.81 -41.05 35.49
N PRO A 407 5.87 -41.86 35.66
CA PRO A 407 5.76 -43.02 36.52
C PRO A 407 5.38 -42.49 37.91
N GLU A 408 4.24 -42.92 38.45
CA GLU A 408 4.00 -42.82 39.89
C GLU A 408 5.22 -43.41 40.57
N ALA A 409 5.90 -42.61 41.39
CA ALA A 409 6.94 -43.13 42.27
C ALA A 409 6.30 -44.24 43.09
N SER A 410 6.69 -45.48 42.81
CA SER A 410 6.29 -46.67 43.54
C SER A 410 6.40 -46.39 45.03
N THR A 411 5.25 -46.30 45.70
CA THR A 411 5.16 -46.42 47.14
C THR A 411 5.86 -47.71 47.53
N GLU A 412 7.02 -47.57 48.20
CA GLU A 412 7.73 -48.70 48.80
C GLU A 412 6.75 -49.52 49.66
N PRO A 413 6.76 -50.85 49.57
CA PRO A 413 5.96 -51.67 50.47
C PRO A 413 6.53 -51.53 51.87
N SER A 414 5.70 -51.07 52.81
CA SER A 414 5.98 -51.08 54.24
C SER A 414 6.36 -52.49 54.68
N VAL A 415 7.65 -52.72 54.96
CA VAL A 415 8.09 -53.93 55.65
C VAL A 415 7.67 -53.79 57.11
N SER A 416 6.67 -54.57 57.48
CA SER A 416 6.27 -54.81 58.86
C SER A 416 7.37 -55.61 59.58
N VAL A 417 7.87 -55.06 60.69
CA VAL A 417 8.57 -55.81 61.76
C VAL A 417 7.80 -55.59 63.05
#